data_AF-A0AAX4HDU2-F1
#
_entry.id   AF-A0AAX4HDU2-F1
#
_cell.length_a   1.000
_cell.length_b   1.000
_cell.length_c   1.000
_cell.angle_alpha   90.00
_cell.angle_beta   90.00
_cell.angle_gamma   90.00
#
_symmetry.space_group_name_H-M   'P 1'
#
loop_
_entity.id
_entity.type
_entity.pdbx_description
1 polymer ?
#
loop_
_entity_poly.entity_id
_entity_poly.type
_entity_poly.pdbx_seq_one_letter_code
_entity_poly.pdbx_strand_id
1 'polypeptide(L)'
;MLSASSQPNFPAPFNPNNNNTTANNSGSNESKKRALSDEQIYQWLSELVTGNNRERALLELGKKREQYDDLALVLWNSYGVMAVLLEEIVSVYPFLNPPVLTASVSNRVCNALALLQCVASNSHTRTLFLSANLPLYLYPFLSTSARQRSFEYLRLTSLGVIGALVKNDTPDVINFLLTTEIVPLCLNIMEISSELSKTVAIFILQKILLDQQGLFYICTTYERFHTVASVLSKMIEQLNVPADRSNQQNQDSGSNFAVSHPSPLGSSGRLLKHVVRCYLRLSDNLEARKALANILPEPLRDGTFSTLLQDDPATKKCLTQLLQNISEA
;
A
#
# COMPACT_ATOMS: atom_id res chain seq x y z
N MET A 1 -25.05 5.78 -35.40
CA MET A 1 -23.62 5.46 -35.58
C MET A 1 -22.89 5.95 -34.34
N LEU A 2 -22.64 5.05 -33.39
CA LEU A 2 -22.14 5.35 -32.05
C LEU A 2 -20.61 5.32 -32.06
N SER A 3 -20.02 6.44 -31.65
CA SER A 3 -18.59 6.73 -31.60
C SER A 3 -17.89 5.95 -30.48
N ALA A 4 -16.69 5.46 -30.81
CA ALA A 4 -15.81 4.65 -29.97
C ALA A 4 -15.51 5.29 -28.61
N SER A 5 -15.80 4.54 -27.54
CA SER A 5 -15.43 4.83 -26.17
C SER A 5 -13.94 4.59 -25.94
N SER A 6 -13.22 5.67 -25.59
CA SER A 6 -11.81 5.68 -25.20
C SER A 6 -11.59 4.88 -23.91
N GLN A 7 -10.68 3.90 -23.93
CA GLN A 7 -10.26 3.20 -22.72
C GLN A 7 -9.43 4.13 -21.81
N PRO A 8 -9.66 4.17 -20.48
CA PRO A 8 -8.84 4.92 -19.56
C PRO A 8 -7.50 4.19 -19.30
N ASN A 9 -6.40 4.89 -19.56
CA ASN A 9 -5.05 4.44 -19.27
C ASN A 9 -4.78 4.63 -17.76
N PHE A 10 -4.76 3.53 -17.00
CA PHE A 10 -4.51 3.58 -15.55
C PHE A 10 -3.03 3.90 -15.28
N PRO A 11 -2.69 4.85 -14.39
CA PRO A 11 -1.31 5.02 -13.93
C PRO A 11 -0.86 3.77 -13.16
N ALA A 12 0.41 3.39 -13.34
CA ALA A 12 0.97 2.16 -12.77
C ALA A 12 0.85 2.12 -11.23
N PRO A 13 0.44 0.98 -10.64
CA PRO A 13 0.33 0.83 -9.20
C PRO A 13 1.71 0.87 -8.52
N PHE A 14 1.70 1.31 -7.27
CA PHE A 14 2.84 1.34 -6.35
C PHE A 14 3.61 0.00 -6.35
N ASN A 15 4.91 0.05 -6.68
CA ASN A 15 5.81 -1.09 -6.59
C ASN A 15 6.63 -1.00 -5.28
N PRO A 16 6.36 -1.85 -4.27
CA PRO A 16 6.99 -1.77 -2.94
C PRO A 16 8.48 -2.15 -2.91
N ASN A 17 9.10 -2.47 -4.07
CA ASN A 17 10.37 -3.19 -4.13
C ASN A 17 11.63 -2.35 -4.45
N ASN A 18 11.59 -1.02 -4.39
CA ASN A 18 12.82 -0.23 -4.65
C ASN A 18 13.70 -0.13 -3.39
N ASN A 19 14.47 -1.20 -3.15
CA ASN A 19 15.45 -1.38 -2.06
C ASN A 19 16.87 -1.60 -2.63
N ASN A 20 17.35 -0.74 -3.52
CA ASN A 20 18.75 -0.80 -3.99
C ASN A 20 19.62 0.23 -3.26
N THR A 21 20.24 -0.21 -2.18
CA THR A 21 21.58 0.26 -1.79
C THR A 21 22.61 -0.43 -2.69
N THR A 22 22.97 0.22 -3.79
CA THR A 22 24.22 -0.06 -4.51
C THR A 22 24.99 1.23 -4.61
N ALA A 23 26.00 1.36 -3.75
CA ALA A 23 27.10 2.28 -3.98
C ALA A 23 27.82 1.81 -5.25
N ASN A 24 27.68 2.58 -6.34
CA ASN A 24 28.64 2.55 -7.44
C ASN A 24 28.80 3.97 -7.97
N ASN A 25 30.01 4.47 -7.75
CA ASN A 25 30.49 5.75 -8.21
C ASN A 25 30.96 5.60 -9.66
N SER A 26 30.16 6.10 -10.61
CA SER A 26 30.63 6.43 -11.95
C SER A 26 29.80 7.59 -12.47
N GLY A 27 30.47 8.73 -12.69
CA GLY A 27 29.86 10.02 -12.96
C GLY A 27 29.07 10.10 -14.26
N SER A 28 27.84 10.59 -14.13
CA SER A 28 27.19 11.47 -15.09
C SER A 28 26.28 12.41 -14.29
N ASN A 29 26.70 13.66 -14.16
CA ASN A 29 25.98 14.72 -13.46
C ASN A 29 24.83 15.21 -14.37
N GLU A 30 23.84 14.35 -14.65
CA GLU A 30 22.56 14.82 -15.19
C GLU A 30 21.90 15.66 -14.09
N SER A 31 21.81 16.95 -14.33
CA SER A 31 21.16 17.90 -13.43
C SER A 31 19.71 17.46 -13.28
N LYS A 32 19.36 16.84 -12.14
CA LYS A 32 17.97 16.49 -11.84
C LYS A 32 17.10 17.74 -12.05
N LYS A 33 16.11 17.64 -12.94
CA LYS A 33 15.17 18.72 -13.22
C LYS A 33 14.51 19.15 -11.90
N ARG A 34 14.48 20.45 -11.62
CA ARG A 34 13.82 21.01 -10.42
C ARG A 34 12.42 21.47 -10.79
N ALA A 35 11.41 21.05 -10.02
CA ALA A 35 10.04 21.49 -10.19
C ALA A 35 9.93 23.01 -10.04
N LEU A 36 10.73 23.60 -9.14
CA LEU A 36 10.80 25.05 -8.94
C LEU A 36 11.26 25.84 -10.19
N SER A 37 11.93 25.19 -11.14
CA SER A 37 12.40 25.83 -12.38
C SER A 37 11.52 25.56 -13.59
N ASP A 38 10.45 24.77 -13.42
CA ASP A 38 9.58 24.35 -14.50
C ASP A 38 8.30 25.18 -14.50
N GLU A 39 8.17 26.11 -15.45
CA GLU A 39 7.01 26.99 -15.60
C GLU A 39 5.70 26.20 -15.78
N GLN A 40 5.77 25.01 -16.40
CA GLN A 40 4.60 24.17 -16.61
C GLN A 40 4.02 23.64 -15.28
N ILE A 41 4.88 23.37 -14.30
CA ILE A 41 4.46 22.96 -12.95
C ILE A 41 3.67 24.09 -12.30
N TYR A 42 4.17 25.33 -12.34
CA TYR A 42 3.44 26.49 -11.80
C TYR A 42 2.11 26.72 -12.49
N GLN A 43 2.05 26.55 -13.81
CA GLN A 43 0.80 26.65 -14.55
C GLN A 43 -0.22 25.62 -14.03
N TRP A 44 0.17 24.35 -13.88
CA TRP A 44 -0.74 23.32 -13.35
C TRP A 44 -1.12 23.55 -11.89
N LEU A 45 -0.22 24.08 -11.06
CA LEU A 45 -0.56 24.45 -9.68
C LEU A 45 -1.57 25.60 -9.62
N SER A 46 -1.41 26.61 -10.49
CA SER A 46 -2.37 27.70 -10.61
C SER A 46 -3.74 27.20 -11.10
N GLU A 47 -3.75 26.34 -12.12
CA GLU A 47 -4.96 25.68 -12.63
C GLU A 47 -5.63 24.77 -11.60
N LEU A 48 -4.85 24.12 -10.73
CA LEU A 48 -5.36 23.30 -9.63
C LEU A 48 -6.14 24.16 -8.62
N VAL A 49 -5.56 25.31 -8.23
CA VAL A 49 -6.12 26.16 -7.16
C VAL A 49 -7.27 27.04 -7.65
N THR A 50 -7.13 27.67 -8.82
CA THR A 50 -8.06 28.71 -9.30
C THR A 50 -8.72 28.39 -10.64
N GLY A 51 -8.25 27.36 -11.34
CA GLY A 51 -8.66 27.08 -12.72
C GLY A 51 -9.87 26.17 -12.86
N ASN A 52 -10.52 26.26 -14.02
CA ASN A 52 -11.62 25.37 -14.43
C ASN A 52 -11.13 23.96 -14.87
N ASN A 53 -9.81 23.77 -15.04
CA ASN A 53 -9.19 22.55 -15.57
C ASN A 53 -8.53 21.69 -14.48
N ARG A 54 -9.06 21.74 -13.26
CA ARG A 54 -8.49 21.08 -12.07
C ARG A 54 -8.17 19.59 -12.28
N GLU A 55 -9.07 18.85 -12.91
CA GLU A 55 -8.89 17.41 -13.16
C GLU A 55 -7.68 17.12 -14.06
N ARG A 56 -7.45 17.95 -15.08
CA ARG A 56 -6.28 17.83 -15.96
C ARG A 56 -4.99 18.14 -15.20
N ALA A 57 -5.00 19.21 -14.39
CA ALA A 57 -3.86 19.58 -13.57
C ALA A 57 -3.46 18.47 -12.59
N LEU A 58 -4.44 17.85 -11.92
CA LEU A 58 -4.22 16.70 -11.04
C LEU A 58 -3.54 15.53 -11.77
N LEU A 59 -4.03 15.19 -12.96
CA LEU A 59 -3.49 14.09 -13.76
C LEU A 59 -2.04 14.37 -14.19
N GLU A 60 -1.76 15.55 -14.72
CA GLU A 60 -0.44 15.90 -15.24
C GLU A 60 0.60 16.03 -14.11
N LEU A 61 0.26 16.69 -13.01
CA LEU A 61 1.12 16.73 -11.81
C LEU A 61 1.37 15.31 -11.27
N GLY A 62 0.34 14.46 -11.25
CA GLY A 62 0.45 13.06 -10.81
C GLY A 62 1.46 12.25 -11.63
N LYS A 63 1.51 12.44 -12.96
CA LYS A 63 2.49 11.80 -13.86
C LYS A 63 3.91 12.29 -13.62
N LYS A 64 4.07 13.54 -13.16
CA LYS A 64 5.36 14.18 -12.92
C LYS A 64 5.97 13.89 -11.56
N ARG A 65 5.22 13.29 -10.63
CA ARG A 65 5.65 13.08 -9.23
C ARG A 65 6.97 12.31 -9.04
N GLU A 66 7.34 11.46 -10.00
CA GLU A 66 8.59 10.67 -9.95
C GLU A 66 9.76 11.35 -10.69
N GLN A 67 9.48 12.41 -11.46
CA GLN A 67 10.48 13.12 -12.26
C GLN A 67 11.16 14.26 -11.50
N TYR A 68 10.55 14.75 -10.42
CA TYR A 68 11.03 15.89 -9.64
C TYR A 68 11.09 15.55 -8.16
N ASP A 69 12.29 15.56 -7.59
CA ASP A 69 12.52 15.27 -6.16
C ASP A 69 11.92 16.36 -5.24
N ASP A 70 11.84 17.60 -5.74
CA ASP A 70 11.37 18.78 -5.02
C ASP A 70 9.87 19.05 -5.19
N LEU A 71 9.13 18.27 -5.99
CA LEU A 71 7.70 18.51 -6.22
C LEU A 71 6.89 18.49 -4.93
N ALA A 72 7.19 17.58 -4.00
CA ALA A 72 6.52 17.51 -2.70
C ALA A 72 6.65 18.83 -1.91
N LEU A 73 7.82 19.46 -1.94
CA LEU A 73 8.06 20.75 -1.30
C LEU A 73 7.28 21.87 -1.99
N VAL A 74 7.23 21.86 -3.31
CA VAL A 74 6.44 22.84 -4.08
C VAL A 74 4.95 22.70 -3.74
N LEU A 75 4.40 21.48 -3.81
CA LEU A 75 3.00 21.19 -3.48
C LEU A 75 2.63 21.66 -2.08
N TRP A 76 3.50 21.43 -1.10
CA TRP A 76 3.24 21.79 0.29
C TRP A 76 3.27 23.31 0.53
N ASN A 77 4.25 24.00 -0.07
CA ASN A 77 4.47 25.43 0.18
C ASN A 77 3.67 26.35 -0.76
N SER A 78 3.12 25.82 -1.85
CA SER A 78 2.24 26.58 -2.74
C SER A 78 0.89 26.87 -2.06
N TYR A 79 0.48 28.14 -2.10
CA TYR A 79 -0.76 28.60 -1.48
C TYR A 79 -1.98 27.85 -2.02
N GLY A 80 -2.85 27.37 -1.12
CA GLY A 80 -4.14 26.74 -1.46
C GLY A 80 -4.07 25.31 -1.99
N VAL A 81 -2.89 24.79 -2.38
CA VAL A 81 -2.76 23.45 -2.99
C VAL A 81 -3.22 22.35 -2.05
N MET A 82 -2.71 22.31 -0.81
CA MET A 82 -3.10 21.29 0.17
C MET A 82 -4.59 21.36 0.53
N ALA A 83 -5.18 22.57 0.56
CA ALA A 83 -6.61 22.75 0.83
C ALA A 83 -7.46 22.19 -0.32
N VAL A 84 -7.06 22.40 -1.57
CA VAL A 84 -7.75 21.85 -2.75
C VAL A 84 -7.61 20.33 -2.82
N LEU A 85 -6.44 19.77 -2.52
CA LEU A 85 -6.29 18.30 -2.46
C LEU A 85 -7.20 17.69 -1.38
N LEU A 86 -7.40 18.39 -0.26
CA LEU A 86 -8.32 17.97 0.78
C LEU A 86 -9.78 18.11 0.34
N GLU A 87 -10.13 19.19 -0.36
CA GLU A 87 -11.46 19.38 -0.96
C GLU A 87 -11.80 18.23 -1.92
N GLU A 88 -10.85 17.80 -2.77
CA GLU A 88 -11.04 16.66 -3.68
C GLU A 88 -11.35 15.37 -2.90
N ILE A 89 -10.74 15.15 -1.73
CA ILE A 89 -11.05 13.99 -0.87
C ILE A 89 -12.46 14.10 -0.28
N VAL A 90 -12.76 15.22 0.38
CA VAL A 90 -14.03 15.41 1.10
C VAL A 90 -15.21 15.39 0.14
N SER A 91 -15.04 15.88 -1.09
CA SER A 91 -16.05 15.84 -2.14
C SER A 91 -16.52 14.42 -2.47
N VAL A 92 -15.71 13.40 -2.17
CA VAL A 92 -16.02 11.99 -2.44
C VAL A 92 -16.86 11.34 -1.34
N TYR A 93 -16.86 11.88 -0.13
CA TYR A 93 -17.55 11.27 1.03
C TYR A 93 -19.03 10.96 0.80
N PRO A 94 -19.83 11.82 0.14
CA PRO A 94 -21.23 11.53 -0.14
C PRO A 94 -21.45 10.28 -1.02
N PHE A 95 -20.45 9.86 -1.81
CA PHE A 95 -20.54 8.71 -2.71
C PHE A 95 -20.06 7.40 -2.07
N LEU A 96 -19.58 7.43 -0.82
CA LEU A 96 -19.14 6.24 -0.09
C LEU A 96 -20.32 5.47 0.50
N ASN A 97 -21.33 6.19 0.99
CA ASN A 97 -22.55 5.62 1.56
C ASN A 97 -23.77 6.50 1.21
N PRO A 98 -24.67 6.05 0.30
CA PRO A 98 -24.67 4.76 -0.40
C PRO A 98 -23.49 4.61 -1.38
N PRO A 99 -23.06 3.37 -1.72
CA PRO A 99 -21.84 3.14 -2.50
C PRO A 99 -22.07 3.37 -4.01
N VAL A 100 -22.17 4.63 -4.41
CA VAL A 100 -22.47 5.07 -5.79
C VAL A 100 -21.27 5.70 -6.50
N LEU A 101 -20.05 5.40 -6.04
CA LEU A 101 -18.80 5.93 -6.58
C LEU A 101 -18.54 5.47 -8.04
N THR A 102 -18.58 6.42 -8.97
CA THR A 102 -18.28 6.15 -10.38
C THR A 102 -16.77 6.05 -10.65
N ALA A 103 -16.39 5.43 -11.77
CA ALA A 103 -15.00 5.31 -12.18
C ALA A 103 -14.31 6.67 -12.43
N SER A 104 -15.03 7.64 -13.01
CA SER A 104 -14.48 8.98 -13.26
C SER A 104 -14.16 9.72 -11.96
N VAL A 105 -15.09 9.73 -11.00
CA VAL A 105 -14.87 10.36 -9.68
C VAL A 105 -13.74 9.67 -8.92
N SER A 106 -13.72 8.33 -8.93
CA SER A 106 -12.63 7.54 -8.32
C SER A 106 -11.26 7.86 -8.93
N ASN A 107 -11.16 7.92 -10.26
CA ASN A 107 -9.90 8.25 -10.94
C ASN A 107 -9.40 9.65 -10.59
N ARG A 108 -10.31 10.63 -10.56
CA ARG A 108 -9.99 12.03 -10.23
C ARG A 108 -9.43 12.14 -8.81
N VAL A 109 -10.10 11.60 -7.80
CA VAL A 109 -9.60 11.65 -6.41
C VAL A 109 -8.31 10.84 -6.25
N CYS A 110 -8.15 9.72 -6.97
CA CYS A 110 -6.90 8.96 -6.94
C CYS A 110 -5.71 9.75 -7.49
N ASN A 111 -5.91 10.66 -8.44
CA ASN A 111 -4.85 11.59 -8.87
C ASN A 111 -4.47 12.58 -7.76
N ALA A 112 -5.44 13.06 -6.97
CA ALA A 112 -5.14 13.87 -5.78
C ALA A 112 -4.41 13.06 -4.70
N LEU A 113 -4.85 11.83 -4.42
CA LEU A 113 -4.18 10.92 -3.50
C LEU A 113 -2.73 10.61 -3.92
N ALA A 114 -2.46 10.49 -5.22
CA ALA A 114 -1.12 10.31 -5.75
C ALA A 114 -0.19 11.51 -5.42
N LEU A 115 -0.72 12.74 -5.41
CA LEU A 115 0.03 13.92 -5.00
C LEU A 115 0.25 13.93 -3.49
N LEU A 116 -0.76 13.55 -2.69
CA LEU A 116 -0.58 13.39 -1.24
C LEU A 116 0.43 12.28 -0.89
N GLN A 117 0.48 11.20 -1.68
CA GLN A 117 1.50 10.18 -1.55
C GLN A 117 2.91 10.74 -1.80
N CYS A 118 3.07 11.61 -2.79
CA CYS A 118 4.31 12.33 -3.05
C CYS A 118 4.73 13.16 -1.83
N VAL A 119 3.81 13.95 -1.27
CA VAL A 119 4.02 14.76 -0.06
C VAL A 119 4.37 13.89 1.17
N ALA A 120 3.68 12.77 1.36
CA ALA A 120 3.93 11.83 2.46
C ALA A 120 5.30 11.13 2.35
N SER A 121 5.77 10.91 1.12
CA SER A 121 7.05 10.22 0.87
C SER A 121 8.28 11.09 1.14
N ASN A 122 8.18 12.41 0.95
CA ASN A 122 9.30 13.34 1.08
C ASN A 122 9.67 13.61 2.55
N SER A 123 10.97 13.58 2.87
CA SER A 123 11.48 13.70 4.24
C SER A 123 11.15 15.03 4.93
N HIS A 124 11.01 16.12 4.17
CA HIS A 124 10.78 17.45 4.73
C HIS A 124 9.30 17.72 5.00
N THR A 125 8.41 17.19 4.15
CA THR A 125 6.97 17.42 4.25
C THR A 125 6.24 16.34 5.05
N ARG A 126 6.84 15.15 5.25
CA ARG A 126 6.22 14.03 5.96
C ARG A 126 5.75 14.37 7.36
N THR A 127 6.61 14.97 8.19
CA THR A 127 6.25 15.33 9.57
C THR A 127 5.15 16.40 9.58
N LEU A 128 5.20 17.35 8.64
CA LEU A 128 4.16 18.37 8.49
C LEU A 128 2.82 17.74 8.08
N PHE A 129 2.84 16.82 7.12
CA PHE A 129 1.68 16.04 6.67
C PHE A 129 1.04 15.25 7.82
N LEU A 130 1.87 14.63 8.66
CA LEU A 130 1.43 13.92 9.86
C LEU A 130 0.83 14.87 10.90
N SER A 131 1.51 15.98 11.21
CA SER A 131 1.06 16.97 12.19
C SER A 131 -0.25 17.67 11.80
N ALA A 132 -0.53 17.74 10.49
CA ALA A 132 -1.79 18.26 9.95
C ALA A 132 -2.94 17.23 10.00
N ASN A 133 -2.71 16.03 10.52
CA ASN A 133 -3.68 14.93 10.60
C ASN A 133 -4.30 14.55 9.24
N LEU A 134 -3.62 14.85 8.12
CA LEU A 134 -4.09 14.54 6.78
C LEU A 134 -4.35 13.05 6.52
N PRO A 135 -3.60 12.09 7.11
CA PRO A 135 -3.92 10.67 6.94
C PRO A 135 -5.36 10.30 7.37
N LEU A 136 -5.94 10.98 8.35
CA LEU A 136 -7.27 10.67 8.88
C LEU A 136 -8.38 10.83 7.85
N TYR A 137 -8.21 11.76 6.90
CA TYR A 137 -9.17 11.96 5.82
C TYR A 137 -9.26 10.78 4.85
N LEU A 138 -8.29 9.86 4.91
CA LEU A 138 -8.29 8.65 4.07
C LEU A 138 -9.01 7.47 4.72
N TYR A 139 -9.29 7.55 6.02
CA TYR A 139 -9.84 6.42 6.77
C TYR A 139 -11.26 6.04 6.32
N PRO A 140 -12.15 7.01 5.99
CA PRO A 140 -13.44 6.70 5.38
C PRO A 140 -13.34 5.91 4.06
N PHE A 141 -12.26 6.10 3.29
CA PHE A 141 -12.03 5.32 2.07
C PHE A 141 -11.62 3.88 2.41
N LEU A 142 -10.73 3.71 3.39
CA LEU A 142 -10.23 2.41 3.84
C LEU A 142 -11.33 1.57 4.53
N SER A 143 -12.32 2.19 5.16
CA SER A 143 -13.44 1.51 5.82
C SER A 143 -14.50 0.98 4.85
N THR A 144 -14.42 1.30 3.56
CA THR A 144 -15.40 0.83 2.57
C THR A 144 -15.28 -0.67 2.31
N SER A 145 -16.42 -1.36 2.13
CA SER A 145 -16.51 -2.80 1.87
C SER A 145 -16.98 -3.14 0.45
N ALA A 146 -17.33 -2.13 -0.35
CA ALA A 146 -17.81 -2.32 -1.71
C ALA A 146 -16.72 -2.90 -2.63
N ARG A 147 -17.04 -3.99 -3.33
CA ARG A 147 -16.11 -4.73 -4.21
C ARG A 147 -16.03 -4.19 -5.64
N GLN A 148 -16.68 -3.06 -5.93
CA GLN A 148 -16.62 -2.44 -7.25
C GLN A 148 -15.18 -1.98 -7.54
N ARG A 149 -14.79 -1.99 -8.82
CA ARG A 149 -13.44 -1.60 -9.25
C ARG A 149 -13.05 -0.18 -8.81
N SER A 150 -14.01 0.75 -8.79
CA SER A 150 -13.80 2.12 -8.31
C SER A 150 -13.42 2.15 -6.81
N PHE A 151 -14.09 1.37 -5.98
CA PHE A 151 -13.80 1.27 -4.54
C PHE A 151 -12.51 0.49 -4.24
N GLU A 152 -12.21 -0.58 -4.99
CA GLU A 152 -10.92 -1.28 -4.88
C GLU A 152 -9.76 -0.35 -5.23
N TYR A 153 -9.88 0.42 -6.31
CA TYR A 153 -8.84 1.38 -6.72
C TYR A 153 -8.68 2.51 -5.70
N LEU A 154 -9.79 3.04 -5.18
CA LEU A 154 -9.77 4.06 -4.14
C LEU A 154 -9.05 3.58 -2.87
N ARG A 155 -9.36 2.38 -2.39
CA ARG A 155 -8.70 1.77 -1.22
C ARG A 155 -7.22 1.54 -1.46
N LEU A 156 -6.85 0.98 -2.62
CA LEU A 156 -5.46 0.73 -2.97
C LEU A 156 -4.63 2.02 -3.00
N THR A 157 -5.13 3.08 -3.64
CA THR A 157 -4.41 4.36 -3.71
C THR A 157 -4.31 5.00 -2.33
N SER A 158 -5.35 4.90 -1.50
CA SER A 158 -5.35 5.40 -0.12
C SER A 158 -4.32 4.66 0.75
N LEU A 159 -4.25 3.33 0.64
CA LEU A 159 -3.19 2.53 1.29
C LEU A 159 -1.81 2.91 0.79
N GLY A 160 -1.66 3.31 -0.47
CA GLY A 160 -0.39 3.79 -1.02
C GLY A 160 0.15 5.03 -0.30
N VAL A 161 -0.73 5.94 0.13
CA VAL A 161 -0.34 7.10 0.95
C VAL A 161 0.16 6.66 2.33
N ILE A 162 -0.60 5.80 3.02
CA ILE A 162 -0.21 5.27 4.34
C ILE A 162 1.07 4.44 4.25
N GLY A 163 1.21 3.62 3.21
CA GLY A 163 2.40 2.83 2.90
C GLY A 163 3.64 3.69 2.69
N ALA A 164 3.50 4.87 2.07
CA ALA A 164 4.60 5.82 1.90
C ALA A 164 5.05 6.43 3.24
N LEU A 165 4.14 6.67 4.19
CA LEU A 165 4.47 7.18 5.52
C LEU A 165 5.31 6.17 6.32
N VAL A 166 4.87 4.91 6.37
CA VAL A 166 5.53 3.86 7.17
C VAL A 166 6.83 3.34 6.54
N LYS A 167 7.09 3.66 5.26
CA LYS A 167 8.28 3.17 4.54
C LYS A 167 9.59 3.62 5.17
N ASN A 168 9.61 4.79 5.81
CA ASN A 168 10.81 5.43 6.33
C ASN A 168 11.09 5.13 7.81
N ASP A 169 10.40 4.14 8.40
CA ASP A 169 10.65 3.64 9.76
C ASP A 169 10.71 4.75 10.83
N THR A 170 9.86 5.77 10.68
CA THR A 170 9.79 6.92 11.59
C THR A 170 8.86 6.56 12.76
N PRO A 171 9.35 6.50 14.02
CA PRO A 171 8.55 6.07 15.17
C PRO A 171 7.29 6.90 15.38
N ASP A 172 7.36 8.22 15.16
CA ASP A 172 6.22 9.14 15.29
C ASP A 172 5.05 8.76 14.37
N VAL A 173 5.35 8.25 13.17
CA VAL A 173 4.33 7.76 12.24
C VAL A 173 3.65 6.53 12.81
N ILE A 174 4.40 5.59 13.39
CA ILE A 174 3.84 4.39 14.01
C ILE A 174 2.97 4.77 15.20
N ASN A 175 3.46 5.64 16.09
CA ASN A 175 2.70 6.11 17.25
C ASN A 175 1.37 6.76 16.82
N PHE A 176 1.42 7.68 15.83
CA PHE A 176 0.21 8.28 15.27
C PHE A 176 -0.77 7.21 14.78
N LEU A 177 -0.31 6.28 13.94
CA LEU A 177 -1.14 5.23 13.35
C LEU A 177 -1.78 4.29 14.39
N LEU A 178 -1.08 4.02 15.49
CA LEU A 178 -1.60 3.23 16.62
C LEU A 178 -2.71 3.99 17.36
N THR A 179 -2.54 5.30 17.58
CA THR A 179 -3.54 6.13 18.26
C THR A 179 -4.80 6.38 17.43
N THR A 180 -4.76 6.14 16.13
CA THR A 180 -5.86 6.46 15.20
C THR A 180 -6.58 5.23 14.67
N GLU A 181 -6.24 4.01 15.13
CA GLU A 181 -6.90 2.75 14.74
C GLU A 181 -6.66 2.30 13.28
N ILE A 182 -5.45 2.44 12.74
CA ILE A 182 -5.16 1.90 11.39
C ILE A 182 -5.21 0.37 11.34
N VAL A 183 -4.90 -0.32 12.45
CA VAL A 183 -4.73 -1.78 12.49
C VAL A 183 -6.03 -2.51 12.12
N PRO A 184 -7.21 -2.21 12.71
CA PRO A 184 -8.48 -2.79 12.28
C PRO A 184 -8.79 -2.59 10.78
N LEU A 185 -8.48 -1.41 10.23
CA LEU A 185 -8.69 -1.10 8.81
C LEU A 185 -7.81 -1.98 7.92
N CYS A 186 -6.52 -2.11 8.26
CA CYS A 186 -5.60 -3.01 7.54
C CYS A 186 -6.06 -4.46 7.61
N LEU A 187 -6.48 -4.95 8.78
CA LEU A 187 -6.94 -6.33 8.96
C LEU A 187 -8.20 -6.63 8.13
N ASN A 188 -9.19 -5.73 8.12
CA ASN A 188 -10.36 -5.87 7.26
C ASN A 188 -9.97 -5.95 5.78
N ILE A 189 -9.10 -5.05 5.31
CA ILE A 189 -8.63 -5.05 3.92
C ILE A 189 -7.89 -6.36 3.58
N MET A 190 -7.02 -6.82 4.49
CA MET A 190 -6.27 -8.07 4.38
C MET A 190 -7.19 -9.30 4.26
N GLU A 191 -8.40 -9.24 4.78
CA GLU A 191 -9.38 -10.32 4.72
C GLU A 191 -10.17 -10.30 3.39
N ILE A 192 -10.75 -9.15 3.02
CA ILE A 192 -11.81 -9.09 1.98
C ILE A 192 -11.40 -8.50 0.63
N SER A 193 -10.23 -7.88 0.49
CA SER A 193 -9.89 -7.07 -0.71
C SER A 193 -9.14 -7.85 -1.80
N SER A 194 -8.86 -7.18 -2.92
CA SER A 194 -7.96 -7.70 -3.96
C SER A 194 -6.54 -7.99 -3.42
N GLU A 195 -5.84 -8.92 -4.07
CA GLU A 195 -4.49 -9.35 -3.66
C GLU A 195 -3.49 -8.19 -3.56
N LEU A 196 -3.60 -7.20 -4.45
CA LEU A 196 -2.73 -6.02 -4.44
C LEU A 196 -2.99 -5.17 -3.18
N SER A 197 -4.25 -4.91 -2.83
CA SER A 197 -4.63 -4.21 -1.60
C SER A 197 -4.21 -5.00 -0.36
N LYS A 198 -4.37 -6.33 -0.36
CA LYS A 198 -3.88 -7.22 0.73
C LYS A 198 -2.37 -7.08 0.92
N THR A 199 -1.60 -7.04 -0.18
CA THR A 199 -0.13 -6.90 -0.16
C THR A 199 0.30 -5.57 0.47
N VAL A 200 -0.37 -4.46 0.15
CA VAL A 200 -0.04 -3.15 0.74
C VAL A 200 -0.47 -3.09 2.22
N ALA A 201 -1.64 -3.64 2.55
CA ALA A 201 -2.14 -3.66 3.93
C ALA A 201 -1.26 -4.51 4.86
N ILE A 202 -0.84 -5.70 4.44
CA ILE A 202 0.11 -6.52 5.23
C ILE A 202 1.47 -5.84 5.34
N PHE A 203 1.93 -5.12 4.31
CA PHE A 203 3.17 -4.35 4.38
C PHE A 203 3.09 -3.26 5.47
N ILE A 204 1.97 -2.55 5.56
CA ILE A 204 1.74 -1.56 6.63
C ILE A 204 1.72 -2.24 8.00
N LEU A 205 0.96 -3.34 8.16
CA LEU A 205 0.92 -4.10 9.42
C LEU A 205 2.31 -4.63 9.82
N GLN A 206 3.09 -5.10 8.85
CA GLN A 206 4.45 -5.56 9.09
C GLN A 206 5.34 -4.42 9.61
N LYS A 207 5.26 -3.22 9.03
CA LYS A 207 6.01 -2.05 9.50
C LYS A 207 5.63 -1.67 10.93
N ILE A 208 4.34 -1.75 11.28
CA ILE A 208 3.87 -1.55 12.66
C ILE A 208 4.46 -2.62 13.59
N LEU A 209 4.42 -3.90 13.22
CA LEU A 209 4.97 -4.99 14.04
C LEU A 209 6.50 -4.89 14.22
N LEU A 210 7.23 -4.41 13.22
CA LEU A 210 8.68 -4.22 13.30
C LEU A 210 9.07 -3.19 14.37
N ASP A 211 8.23 -2.18 14.59
CA ASP A 211 8.39 -1.23 15.68
C ASP A 211 8.08 -1.88 17.05
N GLN A 212 8.79 -1.45 18.09
CA GLN A 212 8.63 -2.02 19.43
C GLN A 212 7.29 -1.63 20.08
N GLN A 213 6.86 -0.38 19.90
CA GLN A 213 5.58 0.10 20.41
C GLN A 213 4.43 -0.58 19.67
N GLY A 214 4.56 -0.79 18.36
CA GLY A 214 3.58 -1.52 17.56
C GLY A 214 3.46 -2.99 17.95
N LEU A 215 4.57 -3.71 18.17
CA LEU A 215 4.53 -5.07 18.68
C LEU A 215 3.87 -5.14 20.06
N PHE A 216 4.27 -4.26 20.97
CA PHE A 216 3.67 -4.20 22.31
C PHE A 216 2.16 -3.94 22.23
N TYR A 217 1.72 -2.98 21.41
CA TYR A 217 0.31 -2.65 21.22
C TYR A 217 -0.53 -3.87 20.76
N ILE A 218 -0.03 -4.61 19.78
CA ILE A 218 -0.71 -5.80 19.23
C ILE A 218 -0.75 -6.91 20.28
N CYS A 219 0.33 -7.12 21.01
CA CYS A 219 0.45 -8.17 22.03
C CYS A 219 -0.04 -7.74 23.43
N THR A 220 -0.59 -6.54 23.60
CA THR A 220 -1.04 -6.03 24.92
C THR A 220 -2.20 -6.85 25.47
N THR A 221 -3.07 -7.35 24.59
CA THR A 221 -4.25 -8.14 24.96
C THR A 221 -4.34 -9.36 24.06
N TYR A 222 -4.81 -10.48 24.60
CA TYR A 222 -5.04 -11.69 23.82
C TYR A 222 -5.97 -11.46 22.63
N GLU A 223 -7.02 -10.64 22.77
CA GLU A 223 -7.99 -10.36 21.69
C GLU A 223 -7.34 -9.69 20.47
N ARG A 224 -6.53 -8.64 20.69
CA ARG A 224 -5.79 -7.96 19.60
C ARG A 224 -4.84 -8.91 18.88
N PHE A 225 -4.04 -9.66 19.65
CA PHE A 225 -3.13 -10.67 19.10
C PHE A 225 -3.90 -11.74 18.30
N HIS A 226 -4.96 -12.30 18.88
CA HIS A 226 -5.76 -13.36 18.27
C HIS A 226 -6.42 -12.88 16.98
N THR A 227 -6.92 -11.64 16.94
CA THR A 227 -7.51 -11.06 15.73
C THR A 227 -6.47 -10.97 14.60
N VAL A 228 -5.26 -10.48 14.92
CA VAL A 228 -4.17 -10.42 13.94
C VAL A 228 -3.79 -11.83 13.47
N ALA A 229 -3.55 -12.77 14.39
CA ALA A 229 -3.17 -14.13 14.07
C ALA A 229 -4.23 -14.86 13.23
N SER A 230 -5.52 -14.67 13.54
CA SER A 230 -6.63 -15.26 12.79
C SER A 230 -6.67 -14.78 11.35
N VAL A 231 -6.50 -13.47 11.11
CA VAL A 231 -6.46 -12.94 9.74
C VAL A 231 -5.23 -13.46 8.97
N LEU A 232 -4.05 -13.52 9.62
CA LEU A 232 -2.86 -14.11 9.01
C LEU A 232 -3.07 -15.59 8.65
N SER A 233 -3.78 -16.37 9.48
CA SER A 233 -4.13 -17.77 9.19
C SER A 233 -5.00 -17.88 7.94
N LYS A 234 -6.08 -17.09 7.86
CA LYS A 234 -6.96 -17.06 6.69
C LYS A 234 -6.21 -16.71 5.41
N MET A 235 -5.22 -15.83 5.49
CA MET A 235 -4.37 -15.50 4.34
C MET A 235 -3.51 -16.69 3.89
N ILE A 236 -2.97 -17.47 4.83
CA ILE A 236 -2.23 -18.70 4.51
C ILE A 236 -3.14 -19.75 3.87
N GLU A 237 -4.35 -19.94 4.40
CA GLU A 237 -5.33 -20.86 3.84
C GLU A 237 -5.70 -20.48 2.40
N GLN A 238 -5.89 -19.19 2.11
CA GLN A 238 -6.16 -18.68 0.76
C GLN A 238 -4.97 -18.88 -0.20
N LEU A 239 -3.73 -18.83 0.32
CA LEU A 239 -2.52 -19.09 -0.47
C LEU A 239 -2.31 -20.58 -0.77
N ASN A 240 -2.87 -21.47 0.05
CA ASN A 240 -2.75 -22.92 -0.10
C ASN A 240 -3.72 -23.50 -1.15
N VAL A 241 -4.75 -22.76 -1.57
CA VAL A 241 -5.67 -23.23 -2.61
C VAL A 241 -4.92 -23.25 -3.96
N PRO A 242 -4.76 -24.42 -4.61
CA PRO A 242 -4.09 -24.51 -5.91
C PRO A 242 -4.79 -23.61 -6.93
N ALA A 243 -4.01 -22.86 -7.72
CA ALA A 243 -4.47 -21.96 -8.78
C ALA A 243 -5.16 -22.67 -9.98
N ASP A 244 -5.67 -23.88 -9.78
CA ASP A 244 -6.24 -24.75 -10.82
C ASP A 244 -7.78 -24.64 -10.97
N ARG A 245 -8.41 -23.61 -10.40
CA ARG A 245 -9.87 -23.38 -10.57
C ARG A 245 -10.27 -22.12 -11.36
N SER A 246 -9.32 -21.33 -11.85
CA SER A 246 -9.63 -20.11 -12.64
C SER A 246 -9.49 -20.26 -14.16
N ASN A 247 -9.10 -21.44 -14.69
CA ASN A 247 -8.89 -21.65 -16.14
C ASN A 247 -9.86 -22.67 -16.78
N GLN A 248 -11.11 -22.73 -16.35
CA GLN A 248 -12.20 -23.34 -17.13
C GLN A 248 -13.44 -22.43 -17.16
N GLN A 249 -13.31 -21.28 -17.81
CA GLN A 249 -14.37 -20.63 -18.60
C GLN A 249 -13.78 -19.36 -19.23
N ASN A 250 -13.29 -19.52 -20.46
CA ASN A 250 -13.28 -18.54 -21.57
C ASN A 250 -12.15 -18.89 -22.55
N GLN A 251 -12.39 -19.92 -23.37
CA GLN A 251 -11.91 -19.86 -24.75
C GLN A 251 -12.78 -18.83 -25.46
N ASP A 252 -12.23 -17.65 -25.73
CA ASP A 252 -12.21 -17.11 -27.09
C ASP A 252 -11.49 -15.76 -27.19
N SER A 253 -10.73 -15.64 -28.29
CA SER A 253 -10.21 -14.41 -28.90
C SER A 253 -8.96 -13.77 -28.28
N GLY A 254 -7.86 -13.87 -29.02
CA GLY A 254 -6.53 -13.43 -28.60
C GLY A 254 -6.18 -11.97 -28.87
N SER A 255 -5.12 -11.53 -28.20
CA SER A 255 -4.07 -10.64 -28.73
C SER A 255 -2.93 -10.59 -27.72
N ASN A 256 -1.77 -11.10 -28.12
CA ASN A 256 -0.50 -11.00 -27.41
C ASN A 256 0.00 -9.55 -27.37
N PHE A 257 0.44 -9.09 -26.19
CA PHE A 257 1.72 -8.39 -25.95
C PHE A 257 1.74 -7.91 -24.49
N ALA A 258 2.03 -8.83 -23.57
CA ALA A 258 2.57 -8.49 -22.26
C ALA A 258 3.98 -9.06 -22.21
N VAL A 259 4.97 -8.19 -22.37
CA VAL A 259 6.37 -8.50 -22.04
C VAL A 259 6.39 -8.68 -20.51
N SER A 260 6.34 -9.94 -20.07
CA SER A 260 6.50 -10.31 -18.67
C SER A 260 7.96 -10.11 -18.30
N HIS A 261 8.27 -8.99 -17.63
CA HIS A 261 9.48 -8.93 -16.82
C HIS A 261 9.33 -9.94 -15.67
N PRO A 262 10.25 -10.92 -15.53
CA PRO A 262 10.18 -11.88 -14.44
C PRO A 262 10.52 -11.15 -13.13
N SER A 263 9.49 -10.87 -12.33
CA SER A 263 9.71 -10.62 -10.90
C SER A 263 10.04 -11.97 -10.23
N PRO A 264 11.04 -12.06 -9.33
CA PRO A 264 11.50 -13.33 -8.80
C PRO A 264 10.46 -14.12 -7.98
N LEU A 265 9.34 -13.48 -7.62
CA LEU A 265 8.22 -14.09 -6.89
C LEU A 265 6.90 -13.62 -7.53
N GLY A 266 6.00 -14.56 -7.82
CA GLY A 266 4.60 -14.25 -8.14
C GLY A 266 3.91 -13.49 -7.00
N SER A 267 2.74 -12.92 -7.27
CA SER A 267 1.99 -12.12 -6.27
C SER A 267 1.73 -12.90 -4.96
N SER A 268 1.43 -14.20 -5.07
CA SER A 268 1.27 -15.12 -3.94
C SER A 268 2.53 -15.24 -3.07
N GLY A 269 3.71 -15.23 -3.69
CA GLY A 269 4.99 -15.28 -2.98
C GLY A 269 5.27 -14.01 -2.18
N ARG A 270 4.90 -12.83 -2.73
CA ARG A 270 5.03 -11.55 -2.02
C ARG A 270 4.14 -11.51 -0.78
N LEU A 271 2.93 -12.03 -0.88
CA LEU A 271 2.02 -12.11 0.25
C LEU A 271 2.58 -13.02 1.35
N LEU A 272 3.01 -14.24 0.99
CA LEU A 272 3.61 -15.20 1.92
C LEU A 272 4.82 -14.59 2.63
N LYS A 273 5.68 -13.89 1.88
CA LYS A 273 6.86 -13.19 2.39
C LYS A 273 6.53 -12.23 3.55
N HIS A 274 5.45 -11.47 3.43
CA HIS A 274 5.01 -10.54 4.46
C HIS A 274 4.36 -11.27 5.64
N VAL A 275 3.54 -12.29 5.38
CA VAL A 275 2.88 -13.10 6.43
C VAL A 275 3.92 -13.79 7.32
N VAL A 276 4.93 -14.44 6.74
CA VAL A 276 6.02 -15.08 7.49
C VAL A 276 6.77 -14.07 8.36
N ARG A 277 7.04 -12.86 7.84
CA ARG A 277 7.70 -11.80 8.63
C ARG A 277 6.85 -11.29 9.78
N CYS A 278 5.53 -11.21 9.61
CA CYS A 278 4.62 -10.83 10.69
C CYS A 278 4.61 -11.90 11.80
N TYR A 279 4.48 -13.18 11.45
CA TYR A 279 4.55 -14.27 12.44
C TYR A 279 5.89 -14.33 13.16
N LEU A 280 7.01 -14.20 12.41
CA LEU A 280 8.35 -14.13 13.01
C LEU A 280 8.42 -13.01 14.04
N ARG A 281 7.95 -11.81 13.70
CA ARG A 281 8.00 -10.67 14.61
C ARG A 281 7.08 -10.83 15.83
N LEU A 282 5.90 -11.44 15.65
CA LEU A 282 5.02 -11.78 16.76
C LEU A 282 5.68 -12.77 17.74
N SER A 283 6.50 -13.70 17.24
CA SER A 283 7.21 -14.68 18.08
C SER A 283 8.30 -14.07 18.99
N ASP A 284 8.65 -12.79 18.80
CA ASP A 284 9.57 -12.08 19.69
C ASP A 284 8.91 -11.74 21.04
N ASN A 285 7.57 -11.67 21.10
CA ASN A 285 6.83 -11.53 22.35
C ASN A 285 6.59 -12.91 22.99
N LEU A 286 6.92 -13.05 24.28
CA LEU A 286 6.87 -14.33 25.00
C LEU A 286 5.45 -14.94 25.07
N GLU A 287 4.42 -14.13 25.30
CA GLU A 287 3.04 -14.62 25.41
C GLU A 287 2.48 -15.01 24.03
N ALA A 288 2.71 -14.15 23.03
CA ALA A 288 2.34 -14.43 21.64
C ALA A 288 3.04 -15.70 21.13
N ARG A 289 4.33 -15.90 21.44
CA ARG A 289 5.10 -17.09 21.10
C ARG A 289 4.46 -18.37 21.65
N LYS A 290 4.08 -18.39 22.93
CA LYS A 290 3.39 -19.53 23.56
C LYS A 290 2.04 -19.82 22.88
N ALA A 291 1.29 -18.78 22.51
CA ALA A 291 0.04 -18.95 21.79
C ALA A 291 0.27 -19.50 20.37
N LEU A 292 1.27 -18.97 19.65
CA LEU A 292 1.65 -19.41 18.29
C LEU A 292 2.08 -20.89 18.24
N ALA A 293 2.60 -21.45 19.34
CA ALA A 293 2.86 -22.89 19.44
C ALA A 293 1.62 -23.76 19.19
N ASN A 294 0.43 -23.25 19.48
CA ASN A 294 -0.82 -23.98 19.31
C ASN A 294 -1.64 -23.53 18.09
N ILE A 295 -1.49 -22.27 17.63
CA ILE A 295 -2.36 -21.69 16.59
C ILE A 295 -1.66 -21.45 15.24
N LEU A 296 -0.35 -21.71 15.11
CA LEU A 296 0.34 -21.49 13.84
C LEU A 296 -0.22 -22.45 12.75
N PRO A 297 -0.58 -21.94 11.55
CA PRO A 297 -1.15 -22.77 10.48
C PRO A 297 -0.23 -23.93 10.05
N GLU A 298 -0.81 -25.12 9.85
CA GLU A 298 -0.09 -26.33 9.41
C GLU A 298 0.71 -26.15 8.10
N PRO A 299 0.22 -25.41 7.07
CA PRO A 299 0.99 -25.19 5.84
C PRO A 299 2.33 -24.47 6.04
N LEU A 300 2.53 -23.79 7.17
CA LEU A 300 3.82 -23.18 7.53
C LEU A 300 4.77 -24.17 8.23
N ARG A 301 4.28 -25.34 8.66
CA ARG A 301 5.03 -26.37 9.41
C ARG A 301 5.40 -27.57 8.54
N ASP A 302 4.53 -27.99 7.64
CA ASP A 302 4.63 -29.25 6.89
C ASP A 302 5.44 -29.17 5.58
N GLY A 303 5.96 -27.98 5.25
CA GLY A 303 6.72 -27.76 4.03
C GLY A 303 5.87 -27.51 2.78
N THR A 304 4.56 -27.25 2.92
CA THR A 304 3.64 -26.90 1.81
C THR A 304 4.22 -25.83 0.87
N PHE A 305 4.83 -24.78 1.42
CA PHE A 305 5.39 -23.67 0.62
C PHE A 305 6.85 -23.85 0.19
N SER A 306 7.43 -25.05 0.31
CA SER A 306 8.86 -25.27 0.02
C SER A 306 9.25 -24.91 -1.42
N THR A 307 8.38 -25.21 -2.38
CA THR A 307 8.57 -24.87 -3.81
C THR A 307 8.44 -23.37 -4.06
N LEU A 308 7.43 -22.74 -3.46
CA LEU A 308 7.19 -21.30 -3.57
C LEU A 308 8.32 -20.46 -2.95
N LEU A 309 9.00 -21.01 -1.93
CA LEU A 309 10.12 -20.37 -1.24
C LEU A 309 11.50 -20.75 -1.79
N GLN A 310 11.58 -21.56 -2.85
CA GLN A 310 12.86 -22.02 -3.40
C GLN A 310 13.77 -20.86 -3.82
N ASP A 311 13.18 -19.82 -4.43
CA ASP A 311 13.88 -18.64 -4.93
C ASP A 311 13.91 -17.45 -3.94
N ASP A 312 13.43 -17.63 -2.70
CA ASP A 312 13.48 -16.62 -1.63
C ASP A 312 14.16 -17.18 -0.35
N PRO A 313 15.50 -17.28 -0.34
CA PRO A 313 16.24 -17.83 0.79
C PRO A 313 16.09 -17.00 2.07
N ALA A 314 15.84 -15.69 1.94
CA ALA A 314 15.62 -14.83 3.09
C ALA A 314 14.32 -15.17 3.82
N THR A 315 13.23 -15.37 3.07
CA THR A 315 11.94 -15.76 3.66
C THR A 315 11.99 -17.19 4.20
N LYS A 316 12.70 -18.11 3.54
CA LYS A 316 12.96 -19.45 4.07
C LYS A 316 13.68 -19.40 5.42
N LYS A 317 14.72 -18.57 5.56
CA LYS A 317 15.43 -18.35 6.83
C LYS A 317 14.51 -17.77 7.91
N CYS A 318 13.65 -16.81 7.56
CA CYS A 318 12.66 -16.26 8.48
C CYS A 318 11.68 -17.33 8.99
N LEU A 319 11.22 -18.22 8.11
CA LEU A 319 10.33 -19.32 8.48
C LEU A 319 11.03 -20.32 9.40
N THR A 320 12.27 -20.71 9.11
CA THR A 320 13.05 -21.58 9.99
C THR A 320 13.24 -20.96 11.38
N GLN A 321 13.58 -19.67 11.46
CA GLN A 321 13.72 -18.97 12.74
C GLN A 321 12.40 -18.92 13.52
N LEU A 322 11.27 -18.68 12.84
CA LEU A 322 9.95 -18.69 13.46
C LEU A 322 9.65 -20.07 14.08
N LEU A 323 9.90 -21.15 13.35
CA LEU A 323 9.67 -22.51 13.85
C LEU A 323 10.59 -22.83 15.04
N GLN A 324 11.84 -22.37 15.01
CA GLN A 324 12.75 -22.51 16.14
C GLN A 324 12.25 -21.75 17.37
N ASN A 325 11.89 -20.47 17.23
CA ASN A 325 11.37 -19.64 18.32
C ASN A 325 10.16 -20.29 19.00
N ILE A 326 9.28 -20.91 18.23
CA ILE A 326 8.07 -21.56 18.73
C ILE A 326 8.38 -22.91 19.41
N SER A 327 9.40 -23.64 18.94
CA SER A 327 9.80 -24.92 19.55
C SER A 327 10.47 -24.77 20.91
N GLU A 328 11.07 -23.59 21.18
CA GLU A 328 11.76 -23.26 22.44
C GLU A 328 10.81 -22.65 23.50
N ALA A 329 9.51 -22.52 23.22
CA ALA A 329 8.52 -21.79 24.01
C ALA A 329 7.74 -22.67 24.99
#